data_AF-A0A9D8I1A5-F1
#
_entry.id   AF-A0A9D8I1A5-F1
#
_cell.length_a   1.000
_cell.length_b   1.000
_cell.length_c   1.000
_cell.angle_alpha   90.00
_cell.angle_beta   90.00
_cell.angle_gamma   90.00
#
_symmetry.space_group_name_H-M   'P 1'
#
loop_
_entity.id
_entity.type
_entity.pdbx_description
1 polymer ?
#
loop_
_entity_poly.entity_id
_entity_poly.type
_entity_poly.pdbx_seq_one_letter_code
_entity_poly.pdbx_strand_id
1 'polypeptide(L)'
;MKTKALLALAITLLVGCTSTRFVEFPGQGVVEGKGGSVRNVKGIDIWDIGEPDRKFEIIGFIQQEMIQNNANLLARSMNNSISESAIVAEAKK
;
A
#
# COMPACT_ATOMS: atom_id res chain seq x y z
N MET A 1 -31.20 -19.44 22.38
CA MET A 1 -31.18 -18.90 21.00
C MET A 1 -30.27 -17.68 20.82
N LYS A 2 -30.20 -16.75 21.78
CA LYS A 2 -29.38 -15.53 21.71
C LYS A 2 -27.87 -15.78 21.61
N THR A 3 -27.34 -16.79 22.30
CA THR A 3 -25.92 -17.17 22.29
C THR A 3 -25.41 -17.72 20.96
N LYS A 4 -26.24 -18.48 20.23
CA LYS A 4 -25.89 -19.00 18.91
C LYS A 4 -25.87 -17.89 17.85
N ALA A 5 -26.78 -16.92 17.95
CA ALA A 5 -26.80 -15.75 17.08
C ALA A 5 -25.58 -14.84 17.31
N LEU A 6 -25.17 -14.65 18.57
CA LEU A 6 -23.98 -13.87 18.90
C LEU A 6 -22.69 -14.53 18.36
N LEU A 7 -22.59 -15.87 18.47
CA LEU A 7 -21.46 -16.63 17.96
C LEU A 7 -21.38 -16.58 16.43
N ALA A 8 -22.53 -16.69 15.74
CA ALA A 8 -22.59 -16.58 14.28
C ALA A 8 -22.16 -15.18 13.79
N LEU A 9 -22.57 -14.12 14.49
CA LEU A 9 -22.18 -12.75 14.18
C LEU A 9 -20.66 -12.52 14.40
N ALA A 10 -20.10 -13.06 15.47
CA ALA A 10 -18.67 -12.96 15.77
C ALA A 10 -17.80 -13.64 14.70
N ILE A 11 -18.24 -14.78 14.15
CA ILE A 11 -17.51 -15.51 13.09
C ILE A 11 -17.50 -14.72 11.78
N THR A 12 -18.60 -14.04 11.42
CA THR A 12 -18.65 -13.22 10.19
C THR A 12 -17.74 -11.99 10.22
N LEU A 13 -17.40 -11.47 11.40
CA LEU A 13 -16.50 -10.32 11.56
C LEU A 13 -15.01 -10.66 11.35
N LEU A 14 -14.64 -11.94 11.44
CA LEU A 14 -13.25 -12.40 11.31
C LEU A 14 -12.85 -12.69 9.86
N VAL A 15 -13.80 -12.70 8.92
CA VAL A 15 -13.57 -13.01 7.50
C VAL A 15 -13.42 -11.74 6.67
N GLY A 16 -12.59 -10.81 7.14
CA GLY A 16 -12.16 -9.65 6.35
C GLY A 16 -11.11 -10.10 5.33
N CYS A 17 -11.54 -10.56 4.17
CA CYS A 17 -10.62 -10.94 3.09
C CYS A 17 -10.01 -9.66 2.49
N THR A 18 -8.87 -9.21 3.02
CA THR A 18 -8.05 -8.21 2.32
C THR A 18 -7.26 -8.91 1.22
N SER A 19 -7.40 -8.43 0.00
CA SER A 19 -6.65 -8.93 -1.15
C SER A 19 -5.49 -7.99 -1.40
N THR A 20 -4.28 -8.57 -1.45
CA THR A 20 -3.08 -7.87 -1.88
C THR A 20 -2.65 -8.51 -3.20
N ARG A 21 -2.65 -7.73 -4.28
CA ARG A 21 -2.27 -8.19 -5.62
C ARG A 21 -0.98 -7.49 -6.05
N PHE A 22 -0.04 -8.28 -6.54
CA PHE A 22 1.08 -7.75 -7.32
C PHE A 22 0.66 -7.56 -8.78
N VAL A 23 0.98 -6.41 -9.35
CA VAL A 23 0.79 -6.08 -10.76
C VAL A 23 2.16 -5.74 -11.33
N GLU A 24 2.60 -6.55 -12.29
CA GLU A 24 3.85 -6.30 -13.02
C GLU A 24 3.78 -4.95 -13.76
N PHE A 25 4.88 -4.21 -13.72
CA PHE A 25 5.01 -2.98 -14.49
C PHE A 25 5.81 -3.29 -15.75
N PRO A 26 5.22 -3.24 -16.96
CA PRO A 26 5.92 -3.53 -18.21
C PRO A 26 6.79 -2.34 -18.68
N GLY A 27 7.08 -1.39 -17.79
CA GLY A 27 7.90 -0.23 -18.10
C GLY A 27 9.33 -0.64 -18.40
N GLN A 28 10.00 0.17 -19.22
CA GLN A 28 11.36 -0.14 -19.67
C GLN A 28 12.37 0.73 -18.92
N GLY A 29 13.16 0.09 -18.06
CA GLY A 29 14.53 0.53 -17.81
C GLY A 29 14.90 0.93 -16.38
N VAL A 30 16.21 1.08 -16.21
CA VAL A 30 16.85 1.51 -14.98
C VAL A 30 16.79 3.03 -14.87
N VAL A 31 16.29 3.52 -13.75
CA VAL A 31 16.17 4.93 -13.39
C VAL A 31 17.26 5.31 -12.39
N GLU A 32 17.84 6.50 -12.52
CA GLU A 32 18.75 7.06 -11.52
C GLU A 32 17.95 7.71 -10.40
N GLY A 33 18.03 7.15 -9.20
CA GLY A 33 17.36 7.71 -8.05
C GLY A 33 18.16 8.82 -7.35
N LYS A 34 17.46 9.80 -6.78
CA LYS A 34 17.97 11.01 -6.12
C LYS A 34 18.08 10.88 -4.60
N GLY A 35 17.75 9.71 -4.04
CA GLY A 35 17.77 9.48 -2.60
C GLY A 35 16.48 9.91 -1.88
N GLY A 36 16.40 9.54 -0.61
CA GLY A 36 15.20 9.67 0.20
C GLY A 36 15.40 9.12 1.61
N SER A 37 14.31 9.09 2.39
CA SER A 37 14.31 8.49 3.72
C SER A 37 14.16 6.98 3.57
N VAL A 38 15.19 6.24 3.97
CA VAL A 38 15.22 4.77 3.95
C VAL A 38 15.13 4.21 5.37
N ARG A 39 14.39 3.12 5.52
CA ARG A 39 14.46 2.24 6.69
C ARG A 39 14.67 0.80 6.26
N ASN A 40 15.47 0.07 7.02
CA ASN A 40 15.67 -1.35 6.80
C ASN A 40 14.72 -2.17 7.69
N VAL A 41 13.97 -3.08 7.08
CA VAL A 41 13.08 -4.01 7.79
C VAL A 41 13.46 -5.42 7.36
N LYS A 42 14.07 -6.18 8.28
CA LYS A 42 14.47 -7.58 8.03
C LYS A 42 15.36 -7.74 6.78
N GLY A 43 16.27 -6.81 6.53
CA GLY A 43 17.14 -6.83 5.37
C GLY A 43 16.53 -6.24 4.09
N ILE A 44 15.28 -5.77 4.13
CA ILE A 44 14.62 -5.08 3.02
C ILE A 44 14.64 -3.58 3.28
N ASP A 45 15.22 -2.83 2.35
CA ASP A 45 15.16 -1.38 2.38
C ASP A 45 13.81 -0.88 1.88
N ILE A 46 13.19 0.02 2.64
CA ILE A 46 11.90 0.63 2.33
C ILE A 46 12.11 2.15 2.30
N TRP A 47 11.80 2.76 1.15
CA TRP A 47 11.79 4.21 0.97
C TRP A 47 10.35 4.70 1.12
N ASP A 48 10.02 5.24 2.30
CA ASP A 48 8.68 5.82 2.54
C ASP A 48 8.56 7.23 1.93
N ILE A 49 9.70 7.93 1.75
CA ILE A 49 9.77 9.27 1.16
C ILE A 49 10.96 9.33 0.20
N GLY A 50 10.72 9.75 -1.05
CA GLY A 50 11.77 9.85 -2.08
C GLY A 50 11.97 8.55 -2.86
N GLU A 51 13.20 8.30 -3.29
CA GLU A 51 13.59 7.15 -4.11
C GLU A 51 14.94 6.58 -3.66
N PRO A 52 15.35 5.38 -4.13
CA PRO A 52 16.68 4.85 -3.87
C PRO A 52 17.78 5.87 -4.21
N ASP A 53 18.87 5.88 -3.44
CA ASP A 53 20.07 6.69 -3.69
C ASP A 53 21.02 6.03 -4.71
N ARG A 54 20.43 5.28 -5.66
CA ARG A 54 21.12 4.44 -6.63
C ARG A 54 20.23 4.17 -7.82
N LYS A 55 20.82 3.60 -8.86
CA LYS A 55 20.09 3.02 -9.99
C LYS A 55 19.13 1.91 -9.54
N PHE A 56 17.88 1.97 -10.00
CA PHE A 56 16.86 0.98 -9.70
C PHE A 56 15.91 0.76 -10.89
N GLU A 57 15.22 -0.37 -10.89
CA GLU A 57 14.17 -0.69 -11.86
C GLU A 57 12.87 -1.00 -11.12
N ILE A 58 11.75 -0.54 -11.68
CA ILE A 58 10.42 -0.81 -11.14
C ILE A 58 9.91 -2.11 -11.78
N ILE A 59 9.82 -3.17 -10.97
CA ILE A 59 9.31 -4.47 -11.44
C ILE A 59 7.78 -4.59 -11.39
N GLY A 60 7.13 -3.71 -10.62
CA GLY A 60 5.68 -3.76 -10.42
C GLY A 60 5.23 -3.02 -9.18
N PHE A 61 3.94 -3.09 -8.91
CA PHE A 61 3.28 -2.44 -7.79
C PHE A 61 2.44 -3.43 -7.01
N ILE A 62 2.36 -3.21 -5.71
CA ILE A 62 1.41 -3.90 -4.84
C ILE A 62 0.16 -3.05 -4.76
N GLN A 63 -0.94 -3.57 -5.29
CA GLN A 63 -2.27 -3.00 -5.08
C GLN A 63 -2.91 -3.69 -3.89
N GLN A 64 -3.21 -2.91 -2.85
CA GLN A 64 -3.96 -3.36 -1.70
C GLN A 64 -5.35 -2.74 -1.73
N GLU A 65 -6.37 -3.58 -1.93
CA GLU A 65 -7.75 -3.16 -1.77
C GLU A 65 -8.07 -3.18 -0.27
N MET A 66 -8.04 -2.00 0.35
CA MET A 66 -8.57 -1.84 1.70
C MET A 66 -10.09 -1.68 1.58
N ILE A 67 -10.87 -2.63 2.11
CA ILE A 67 -12.32 -2.48 2.26
C ILE A 67 -12.53 -1.30 3.22
N GLN A 68 -12.70 -0.12 2.64
CA GLN A 68 -12.93 1.10 3.40
C GLN A 68 -14.41 1.11 3.77
N ASN A 69 -14.74 0.42 4.86
CA ASN A 69 -16.04 0.56 5.50
C ASN A 69 -16.30 2.06 5.68
N ASN A 70 -17.44 2.54 5.15
CA ASN A 70 -17.90 3.92 5.15
C ASN A 70 -18.26 4.46 6.55
N ALA A 71 -17.39 4.23 7.54
CA ALA A 71 -17.52 4.80 8.88
C ALA A 71 -16.61 6.02 9.07
N ASN A 72 -15.59 6.21 8.21
CA ASN A 72 -14.50 7.16 8.47
C ASN A 72 -14.34 8.24 7.40
N LEU A 73 -15.42 8.95 7.06
CA LEU A 73 -15.39 10.14 6.18
C LEU A 73 -14.34 11.18 6.67
N LEU A 74 -14.15 11.29 7.99
CA LEU A 74 -13.15 12.18 8.60
C LEU A 74 -11.70 11.73 8.38
N ALA A 75 -11.42 10.43 8.29
CA ALA A 75 -10.08 9.94 7.97
C ALA A 75 -9.73 10.25 6.51
N ARG A 76 -10.70 10.12 5.59
CA ARG A 76 -10.48 10.44 4.17
C ARG A 76 -10.13 11.92 3.94
N SER A 77 -10.60 12.84 4.80
CA SER A 77 -10.22 14.26 4.78
C SER A 77 -8.75 14.49 5.19
N MET A 78 -8.16 13.58 5.97
CA MET A 78 -6.76 13.69 6.42
C MET A 78 -5.78 12.96 5.49
N ASN A 79 -6.29 12.08 4.60
CA ASN A 79 -5.45 11.27 3.72
C ASN A 79 -5.08 11.97 2.40
N ASN A 80 -5.77 13.05 2.05
CA ASN A 80 -5.47 13.87 0.86
C ASN A 80 -4.20 14.73 1.02
N SER A 81 -3.55 14.73 2.19
CA SER A 81 -2.28 15.42 2.44
C SER A 81 -1.07 14.49 2.49
N ILE A 82 -1.24 13.19 2.28
CA ILE A 82 -0.11 12.27 2.08
C ILE A 82 0.33 12.45 0.63
N SER A 83 1.42 13.19 0.43
CA SER A 83 2.09 13.34 -0.85
C SER A 83 2.30 11.97 -1.49
N GLU A 84 1.79 11.76 -2.72
CA GLU A 84 2.14 10.56 -3.49
C GLU A 84 3.67 10.47 -3.58
N SER A 85 4.23 9.28 -3.37
CA SER A 85 5.68 9.12 -3.50
C SER A 85 6.12 9.42 -4.93
N ALA A 86 7.32 9.99 -5.10
CA ALA A 86 7.86 10.29 -6.42
C ALA A 86 7.93 9.04 -7.33
N ILE A 87 8.10 7.86 -6.72
CA ILE A 87 8.05 6.55 -7.38
C ILE A 87 6.65 6.30 -7.98
N VAL A 88 5.58 6.59 -7.24
CA VAL A 88 4.21 6.45 -7.73
C VAL A 88 3.89 7.47 -8.83
N ALA A 89 4.49 8.67 -8.76
CA ALA A 89 4.33 9.68 -9.80
C ALA A 89 5.04 9.29 -11.12
N GLU A 90 6.27 8.76 -11.04
CA GLU A 90 7.02 8.30 -12.21
C GLU A 90 6.33 7.08 -12.86
N ALA A 91 5.79 6.17 -12.06
CA ALA A 91 5.03 5.01 -12.53
C ALA A 91 3.78 5.34 -13.37
N LYS A 92 3.18 6.51 -13.16
CA LYS A 92 1.95 6.94 -13.83
C LYS A 92 2.20 7.75 -15.10
N LYS A 93 3.44 8.15 -15.36
CA LYS A 93 3.85 8.95 -16.51
C LYS A 93 3.97 8.08 -17.76
#